data_AF-A0AAV9ZIB2-F1
#
_entry.id   AF-A0AAV9ZIB2-F1
#
_cell.length_a   1.000
_cell.length_b   1.000
_cell.length_c   1.000
_cell.angle_alpha   90.00
_cell.angle_beta   90.00
_cell.angle_gamma   90.00
#
_symmetry.space_group_name_H-M   'P 1'
#
loop_
_entity.id
_entity.type
_entity.pdbx_description
1 polymer ?
#
loop_
_entity_poly.entity_id
_entity_poly.type
_entity_poly.pdbx_seq_one_letter_code
_entity_poly.pdbx_strand_id
1 'polypeptide(L)'
;LRQLLADWHVSLSNRSHIKSYIKQAIEEHCPFGTGWVGVVNLKAHQDAHVAPAERYIRRIIALPATAVVRHEEDDPDSTTDQKDDMIRIIICMAVEASERLLSAGRYLHSDIAFRRIVGFLEFELACLDRDANTSLIFCRVYINRQSAVAHQRVFEEIELIVKEATGKTLKWRHLHASRAEAPNEYGSLILSWTADQHRGQAKGLGLHLQKLASNMEPKLDLHEPHRTIQDLNPYDHLRRLYRVCTVHNSRNINKCPVSEDIRWLMRSLVCIEHEDWDGAVLEIREKGGKAGNDWVNDKESTKFFYPGICWEKSFIPLDVWNAGDPNSNLIESVHRDVNREGVHCTLLGGLKKGQLFDAVKMKTLKTLENYGITPSFKTGHRSENAYHNLKRKSNSQHRVLASEDQKIERHNEKILKSLDTLVKAEKAVLAKEQELAQETRPEKRQKLEDELSRKRKTQERANSTLEKQKIERAVVERGIWEGQTIG
;
A
#
# COMPACT_ATOMS: atom_id res chain seq x y z
N LEU A 1 -8.15 -17.71 29.13
CA LEU A 1 -9.53 -17.93 28.65
C LEU A 1 -10.19 -16.58 28.42
N ARG A 2 -10.68 -16.28 27.22
CA ARG A 2 -11.53 -15.09 27.02
C ARG A 2 -12.93 -15.45 27.54
N GLN A 3 -13.32 -14.90 28.68
CA GLN A 3 -14.70 -14.98 29.15
C GLN A 3 -15.61 -14.31 28.12
N LEU A 4 -16.64 -15.03 27.67
CA LEU A 4 -17.71 -14.49 26.86
C LEU A 4 -18.72 -13.79 27.77
N LEU A 5 -19.42 -12.76 27.28
CA LEU A 5 -20.48 -12.10 28.05
C LEU A 5 -21.59 -13.07 28.49
N ALA A 6 -21.83 -14.11 27.68
CA ALA A 6 -22.75 -15.20 28.02
C ALA A 6 -22.30 -16.01 29.25
N ASP A 7 -21.00 -16.04 29.55
CA ASP A 7 -20.46 -16.71 30.75
C ASP A 7 -20.83 -15.96 32.04
N TRP A 8 -21.20 -14.67 31.93
CA TRP A 8 -21.65 -13.86 33.05
C TRP A 8 -23.15 -14.00 33.32
N HIS A 9 -23.97 -14.12 32.27
CA HIS A 9 -25.40 -14.36 32.41
C HIS A 9 -26.02 -14.89 31.10
N VAL A 10 -26.90 -15.89 31.20
CA VAL A 10 -27.51 -16.56 30.02
C VAL A 10 -28.28 -15.62 29.10
N SER A 11 -28.93 -14.58 29.66
CA SER A 11 -29.66 -13.57 28.86
C SER A 11 -28.75 -12.75 27.95
N LEU A 12 -27.44 -12.68 28.25
CA LEU A 12 -26.42 -12.05 27.42
C LEU A 12 -26.00 -12.93 26.23
N SER A 13 -26.61 -14.11 26.06
CA SER A 13 -26.55 -14.84 24.78
C SER A 13 -27.49 -14.24 23.72
N ASN A 14 -28.50 -13.47 24.15
CA ASN A 14 -29.44 -12.82 23.24
C ASN A 14 -28.85 -11.50 22.71
N ARG A 15 -28.46 -11.49 21.44
CA ARG A 15 -27.87 -10.32 20.78
C ARG A 15 -28.79 -9.09 20.78
N SER A 16 -30.10 -9.25 20.76
CA SER A 16 -31.05 -8.14 20.82
C SER A 16 -31.10 -7.52 22.21
N HIS A 17 -31.06 -8.33 23.27
CA HIS A 17 -30.95 -7.83 24.65
C HIS A 17 -29.61 -7.11 24.87
N ILE A 18 -28.50 -7.69 24.42
CA ILE A 18 -27.19 -7.03 24.50
C ILE A 18 -27.23 -5.67 23.79
N LYS A 19 -27.81 -5.59 22.58
CA LYS A 19 -27.97 -4.33 21.85
C LYS A 19 -28.77 -3.31 22.65
N SER A 20 -29.85 -3.73 23.33
CA SER A 20 -30.64 -2.85 24.19
C SER A 20 -29.82 -2.29 25.35
N TYR A 21 -29.07 -3.15 26.05
CA TYR A 21 -28.20 -2.70 27.15
C TYR A 21 -27.05 -1.80 26.66
N ILE A 22 -26.43 -2.12 25.52
CA ILE A 22 -25.41 -1.26 24.89
C ILE A 22 -26.02 0.09 24.54
N LYS A 23 -27.24 0.12 23.97
CA LYS A 23 -27.92 1.36 23.61
C LYS A 23 -28.18 2.21 24.85
N GLN A 24 -28.72 1.61 25.91
CA GLN A 24 -28.95 2.28 27.18
C GLN A 24 -27.65 2.83 27.78
N ALA A 25 -26.58 2.04 27.79
CA ALA A 25 -25.27 2.47 28.26
C ALA A 25 -24.71 3.62 27.41
N ILE A 26 -24.90 3.60 26.08
CA ILE A 26 -24.51 4.70 25.19
C ILE A 26 -25.32 5.96 25.52
N GLU A 27 -26.63 5.85 25.70
CA GLU A 27 -27.49 7.00 26.04
C GLU A 27 -27.10 7.61 27.39
N GLU A 28 -26.73 6.78 28.37
CA GLU A 28 -26.28 7.20 29.70
C GLU A 28 -24.88 7.83 29.70
N HIS A 29 -23.91 7.19 29.04
CA HIS A 29 -22.50 7.59 29.09
C HIS A 29 -22.11 8.58 27.98
N CYS A 30 -22.90 8.67 26.92
CA CYS A 30 -22.70 9.55 25.77
C CYS A 30 -24.01 10.30 25.45
N PRO A 31 -24.50 11.18 26.35
CA PRO A 31 -25.79 11.85 26.19
C PRO A 31 -25.87 12.74 24.94
N PHE A 32 -24.71 13.19 24.42
CA PHE A 32 -24.59 13.97 23.18
C PHE A 32 -24.36 13.09 21.93
N GLY A 33 -24.56 11.77 22.06
CA GLY A 33 -24.32 10.78 21.02
C GLY A 33 -22.83 10.45 20.81
N THR A 34 -22.57 9.61 19.81
CA THR A 34 -21.23 9.07 19.50
C THR A 34 -20.67 9.56 18.16
N GLY A 35 -21.36 10.50 17.51
CA GLY A 35 -20.96 11.16 16.27
C GLY A 35 -20.23 12.48 16.50
N TRP A 36 -20.29 13.39 15.51
CA TRP A 36 -19.62 14.70 15.55
C TRP A 36 -19.94 15.52 16.81
N VAL A 37 -21.23 15.66 17.16
CA VAL A 37 -21.67 16.43 18.33
C VAL A 37 -21.09 15.87 19.63
N GLY A 38 -21.03 14.54 19.77
CA GLY A 38 -20.39 13.88 20.90
C GLY A 38 -18.89 14.20 21.02
N VAL A 39 -18.17 14.28 19.90
CA VAL A 39 -16.75 14.66 19.90
C VAL A 39 -16.55 16.14 20.22
N VAL A 40 -17.40 17.02 19.71
CA VAL A 40 -17.38 18.46 20.06
C VAL A 40 -17.57 18.64 21.57
N ASN A 41 -18.54 17.94 22.16
CA ASN A 41 -18.76 17.97 23.60
C ASN A 41 -17.58 17.40 24.38
N LEU A 42 -17.01 16.27 23.93
CA LEU A 42 -15.80 15.70 24.54
C LEU A 42 -14.63 16.69 24.53
N LYS A 43 -14.44 17.44 23.44
CA LYS A 43 -13.39 18.47 23.36
C LYS A 43 -13.65 19.62 24.31
N ALA A 44 -14.89 20.12 24.39
CA ALA A 44 -15.25 21.16 25.34
C ALA A 44 -14.98 20.70 26.79
N HIS A 45 -15.36 19.46 27.13
CA HIS A 45 -15.05 18.88 28.43
C HIS A 45 -13.54 18.75 28.66
N GLN A 46 -12.78 18.29 27.68
CA GLN A 46 -11.31 18.21 27.75
C GLN A 46 -10.68 19.60 27.96
N ASP A 47 -11.15 20.62 27.26
CA ASP A 47 -10.61 21.98 27.38
C ASP A 47 -10.89 22.61 28.74
N ALA A 48 -12.03 22.29 29.35
CA ALA A 48 -12.42 22.79 30.66
C ALA A 48 -11.71 22.07 31.82
N HIS A 49 -11.41 20.77 31.69
CA HIS A 49 -10.99 19.94 32.83
C HIS A 49 -9.60 19.30 32.68
N VAL A 50 -9.01 19.29 31.49
CA VAL A 50 -7.71 18.65 31.24
C VAL A 50 -6.66 19.73 30.96
N ALA A 51 -5.52 19.61 31.64
CA ALA A 51 -4.40 20.52 31.46
C ALA A 51 -3.92 20.50 29.99
N PRO A 52 -3.51 21.63 29.40
CA PRO A 52 -3.10 21.70 27.99
C PRO A 52 -2.09 20.63 27.56
N ALA A 53 -1.17 20.25 28.44
CA ALA A 53 -0.14 19.24 28.17
C ALA A 53 -0.70 17.82 27.99
N GLU A 54 -1.86 17.53 28.57
CA GLU A 54 -2.49 16.19 28.58
C GLU A 54 -3.62 16.07 27.54
N ARG A 55 -3.89 17.14 26.79
CA ARG A 55 -4.96 17.18 25.79
C ARG A 55 -4.57 16.35 24.57
N TYR A 56 -5.35 15.30 24.29
CA TYR A 56 -5.15 14.46 23.11
C TYR A 56 -5.82 15.04 21.86
N ILE A 57 -7.06 15.53 21.98
CA ILE A 57 -7.73 16.22 20.87
C ILE A 57 -7.18 17.65 20.83
N ARG A 58 -6.42 18.00 19.78
CA ARG A 58 -5.76 19.30 19.67
C ARG A 58 -6.55 20.29 18.84
N ARG A 59 -7.25 19.81 17.81
CA ARG A 59 -8.13 20.63 16.94
C ARG A 59 -9.41 19.91 16.58
N ILE A 60 -10.50 20.68 16.50
CA ILE A 60 -11.75 20.30 15.84
C ILE A 60 -12.09 21.44 14.90
N ILE A 61 -12.24 21.13 13.62
CA ILE A 61 -12.46 22.11 12.56
C ILE A 61 -13.67 21.68 11.74
N ALA A 62 -14.56 22.63 11.48
CA ALA A 62 -15.68 22.48 10.56
C ALA A 62 -15.65 23.66 9.57
N LEU A 63 -15.57 23.38 8.27
CA LEU A 63 -15.53 24.37 7.20
C LEU A 63 -16.61 24.08 6.18
N PRO A 64 -17.33 25.08 5.64
CA PRO A 64 -18.24 24.86 4.52
C PRO A 64 -17.50 24.34 3.30
N ALA A 65 -18.01 23.28 2.68
CA ALA A 65 -17.45 22.67 1.48
C ALA A 65 -17.53 23.60 0.25
N THR A 66 -18.47 24.56 0.26
CA THR A 66 -18.63 25.59 -0.78
C THR A 66 -17.60 26.70 -0.69
N ALA A 67 -16.98 26.90 0.48
CA ALA A 67 -15.93 27.91 0.67
C ALA A 67 -14.55 27.42 0.20
N VAL A 68 -14.48 26.22 -0.38
CA VAL A 68 -13.23 25.52 -0.70
C VAL A 68 -13.08 25.38 -2.21
N VAL A 69 -11.93 25.85 -2.72
CA VAL A 69 -11.54 25.68 -4.12
C VAL A 69 -11.47 24.19 -4.41
N ARG A 70 -12.28 23.72 -5.37
CA ARG A 70 -12.15 22.36 -5.92
C ARG A 70 -11.00 22.34 -6.92
N HIS A 71 -10.16 21.34 -6.80
CA HIS A 71 -9.10 21.09 -7.75
C HIS A 71 -9.47 19.92 -8.67
N GLU A 72 -8.94 19.94 -9.90
CA GLU A 72 -9.18 18.87 -10.89
C GLU A 72 -8.74 17.50 -10.38
N GLU A 73 -7.76 17.44 -9.46
CA GLU A 73 -7.29 16.19 -8.87
C GLU A 73 -8.02 15.77 -7.58
N ASP A 74 -9.04 16.53 -7.15
CA ASP A 74 -9.91 16.11 -6.05
C ASP A 74 -10.82 14.97 -6.54
N ASP A 75 -10.78 13.83 -5.85
CA ASP A 75 -11.59 12.67 -6.21
C ASP A 75 -13.09 13.00 -6.08
N PRO A 76 -13.88 12.98 -7.17
CA PRO A 76 -15.31 13.22 -7.11
C PRO A 76 -16.05 12.14 -6.31
N ASP A 77 -15.47 10.94 -6.19
CA ASP A 77 -16.08 9.75 -5.58
C ASP A 77 -15.63 9.48 -4.13
N SER A 78 -15.07 10.47 -3.42
CA SER A 78 -14.68 10.27 -2.02
C SER A 78 -15.89 9.76 -1.20
N THR A 79 -15.79 8.52 -0.73
CA THR A 79 -16.87 7.61 -0.30
C THR A 79 -17.61 7.99 0.99
N THR A 80 -17.52 9.24 1.41
CA THR A 80 -18.24 9.79 2.56
C THR A 80 -19.39 10.63 2.04
N ASP A 81 -20.61 10.28 2.45
CA ASP A 81 -21.88 10.89 2.01
C ASP A 81 -21.70 12.35 1.54
N GLN A 82 -21.75 12.56 0.21
CA GLN A 82 -21.72 13.89 -0.45
C GLN A 82 -22.85 14.83 0.03
N LYS A 83 -23.70 14.39 0.97
CA LYS A 83 -24.76 15.14 1.63
C LYS A 83 -24.27 16.03 2.79
N ASP A 84 -23.06 15.82 3.31
CA ASP A 84 -22.53 16.67 4.39
C ASP A 84 -21.80 17.87 3.79
N ASP A 85 -22.44 19.04 3.73
CA ASP A 85 -21.89 20.30 3.20
C ASP A 85 -20.70 20.86 4.00
N MET A 86 -20.17 20.12 4.98
CA MET A 86 -19.05 20.53 5.81
C MET A 86 -17.85 19.59 5.63
N ILE A 87 -16.66 20.17 5.53
CA ILE A 87 -15.39 19.50 5.80
C ILE A 87 -15.18 19.49 7.30
N ARG A 88 -15.01 18.30 7.87
CA ARG A 88 -14.82 18.06 9.29
C ARG A 88 -13.48 17.39 9.52
N ILE A 89 -12.64 18.02 10.34
CA ILE A 89 -11.29 17.57 10.66
C ILE A 89 -11.15 17.53 12.18
N ILE A 90 -10.67 16.41 12.71
CA ILE A 90 -10.26 16.27 14.11
C ILE A 90 -8.80 15.86 14.11
N ILE A 91 -7.95 16.65 14.76
CA ILE A 91 -6.51 16.37 14.87
C ILE A 91 -6.20 15.95 16.29
N CYS A 92 -5.67 14.74 16.42
CA CYS A 92 -5.28 14.12 17.67
C CYS A 92 -3.76 13.96 17.72
N MET A 93 -3.14 14.49 18.76
CA MET A 93 -1.68 14.50 18.91
C MET A 93 -1.29 14.79 20.36
N ALA A 94 -0.57 13.87 20.99
CA ALA A 94 0.03 14.10 22.31
C ALA A 94 1.15 15.16 22.22
N VAL A 95 1.44 15.86 23.32
CA VAL A 95 2.52 16.85 23.36
C VAL A 95 3.87 16.20 23.11
N GLU A 96 4.15 15.04 23.73
CA GLU A 96 5.42 14.32 23.49
C GLU A 96 5.55 13.83 22.05
N ALA A 97 4.44 13.55 21.38
CA ALA A 97 4.47 13.21 19.96
C ALA A 97 4.89 14.40 19.08
N SER A 98 4.61 15.64 19.53
CA SER A 98 5.06 16.87 18.84
C SER A 98 6.57 17.06 18.98
N GLU A 99 7.10 16.81 20.17
CA GLU A 99 8.55 16.84 20.43
C GLU A 99 9.29 15.78 19.62
N ARG A 100 8.75 14.55 19.58
CA ARG A 100 9.32 13.47 18.76
C ARG A 100 9.22 13.73 17.27
N LEU A 101 8.16 14.38 16.79
CA LEU A 101 8.08 14.76 15.38
C LEU A 101 9.23 15.70 15.00
N LEU A 102 9.64 16.61 15.88
CA LEU A 102 10.80 17.49 15.64
C LEU A 102 12.14 16.76 15.72
N SER A 103 12.32 15.84 16.67
CA SER A 103 13.62 15.19 16.91
C SER A 103 13.87 13.96 16.04
N ALA A 104 12.83 13.18 15.75
CA ALA A 104 12.90 11.89 15.06
C ALA A 104 12.18 11.87 13.70
N GLY A 105 11.32 12.84 13.39
CA GLY A 105 10.49 12.89 12.18
C GLY A 105 11.21 13.23 10.88
N ARG A 106 12.37 12.61 10.61
CA ARG A 106 13.18 12.88 9.41
C ARG A 106 12.63 12.21 8.15
N TYR A 107 12.16 10.97 8.30
CA TYR A 107 11.59 10.15 7.23
C TYR A 107 10.13 9.87 7.56
N LEU A 108 9.25 10.75 7.09
CA LEU A 108 7.84 10.68 7.40
C LEU A 108 7.12 9.73 6.46
N HIS A 109 6.13 9.05 7.01
CA HIS A 109 5.24 8.18 6.30
C HIS A 109 3.81 8.57 6.67
N SER A 110 2.90 8.47 5.71
CA SER A 110 1.49 8.69 5.98
C SER A 110 0.61 7.76 5.17
N ASP A 111 -0.48 7.32 5.79
CA ASP A 111 -1.44 6.40 5.20
C ASP A 111 -2.86 6.73 5.71
N ILE A 112 -3.88 6.24 5.00
CA ILE A 112 -5.28 6.51 5.30
C ILE A 112 -6.06 5.19 5.44
N ALA A 113 -6.65 4.97 6.61
CA ALA A 113 -7.55 3.86 6.86
C ALA A 113 -9.02 4.25 6.58
N PHE A 114 -9.70 3.44 5.77
CA PHE A 114 -11.07 3.71 5.29
C PHE A 114 -12.18 3.00 6.06
N ARG A 115 -11.87 1.90 6.75
CA ARG A 115 -12.89 0.96 7.28
C ARG A 115 -13.18 1.13 8.76
N ARG A 116 -12.35 1.90 9.47
CA ARG A 116 -12.35 1.87 10.92
C ARG A 116 -13.49 2.69 11.51
N ILE A 117 -13.79 3.86 10.94
CA ILE A 117 -14.79 4.79 11.48
C ILE A 117 -15.85 5.07 10.42
N VAL A 118 -17.11 4.96 10.78
CA VAL A 118 -18.21 5.23 9.86
C VAL A 118 -18.28 6.73 9.57
N GLY A 119 -18.24 7.10 8.27
CA GLY A 119 -18.33 8.48 7.80
C GLY A 119 -17.05 9.31 7.93
N PHE A 120 -15.95 8.73 8.43
CA PHE A 120 -14.67 9.40 8.57
C PHE A 120 -13.52 8.48 8.13
N LEU A 121 -12.52 9.10 7.54
CA LEU A 121 -11.26 8.50 7.19
C LEU A 121 -10.25 8.80 8.29
N GLU A 122 -9.34 7.87 8.51
CA GLU A 122 -8.31 8.00 9.54
C GLU A 122 -6.94 8.10 8.89
N PHE A 123 -6.44 9.33 8.83
CA PHE A 123 -5.09 9.63 8.37
C PHE A 123 -4.11 9.51 9.54
N GLU A 124 -3.00 8.81 9.31
CA GLU A 124 -1.90 8.69 10.28
C GLU A 124 -0.63 9.34 9.72
N LEU A 125 0.07 10.09 10.58
CA LEU A 125 1.43 10.56 10.33
C LEU A 125 2.38 9.84 11.27
N ALA A 126 3.35 9.13 10.71
CA ALA A 126 4.24 8.27 11.46
C ALA A 126 5.65 8.17 10.85
N CYS A 127 6.59 7.56 11.56
CA CYS A 127 7.86 7.09 11.00
C CYS A 127 8.29 5.77 11.63
N LEU A 128 9.34 5.17 11.06
CA LEU A 128 10.08 4.11 11.72
C LEU A 128 11.04 4.71 12.73
N ASP A 129 10.89 4.35 14.00
CA ASP A 129 11.99 4.47 14.95
C ASP A 129 12.98 3.34 14.64
N ARG A 130 14.19 3.71 14.20
CA ARG A 130 15.20 2.74 13.81
C ARG A 130 15.96 2.14 14.99
N ASP A 131 15.91 2.79 16.14
CA ASP A 131 16.58 2.35 17.35
C ASP A 131 15.64 1.43 18.12
N ALA A 132 14.36 1.80 18.21
CA ALA A 132 13.30 0.98 18.79
C ALA A 132 12.72 -0.08 17.83
N ASN A 133 13.07 -0.03 16.55
CA ASN A 133 12.57 -0.90 15.48
C ASN A 133 11.03 -1.03 15.50
N THR A 134 10.35 0.10 15.69
CA THR A 134 8.90 0.16 15.83
C THR A 134 8.35 1.44 15.21
N SER A 135 7.05 1.48 14.97
CA SER A 135 6.36 2.65 14.44
C SER A 135 6.17 3.71 15.51
N LEU A 136 6.59 4.94 15.23
CA LEU A 136 6.19 6.14 15.98
C LEU A 136 5.00 6.76 15.28
N ILE A 137 3.88 6.87 15.99
CA ILE A 137 2.70 7.59 15.49
C ILE A 137 2.77 8.99 16.10
N PHE A 138 2.94 9.99 15.25
CA PHE A 138 3.00 11.38 15.67
C PHE A 138 1.61 11.96 15.82
N CYS A 139 0.77 11.73 14.82
CA CYS A 139 -0.55 12.35 14.76
C CYS A 139 -1.54 11.41 14.07
N ARG A 140 -2.78 11.49 14.54
CA ARG A 140 -3.94 10.81 13.98
C ARG A 140 -4.99 11.85 13.66
N VAL A 141 -5.54 11.78 12.46
CA VAL A 141 -6.48 12.76 11.95
C VAL A 141 -7.72 12.05 11.44
N TYR A 142 -8.87 12.46 11.94
CA TYR A 142 -10.16 11.99 11.45
C TYR A 142 -10.71 13.04 10.50
N ILE A 143 -10.90 12.67 9.24
CA ILE A 143 -11.30 13.58 8.18
C ILE A 143 -12.42 12.98 7.35
N ASN A 144 -13.46 13.76 7.05
CA ASN A 144 -14.59 13.26 6.26
C ASN A 144 -14.45 13.52 4.75
N ARG A 145 -13.36 14.11 4.26
CA ARG A 145 -13.10 14.36 2.81
C ARG A 145 -11.62 14.25 2.49
N GLN A 146 -11.27 13.79 1.29
CA GLN A 146 -9.87 13.63 0.86
C GLN A 146 -9.41 14.69 -0.16
N SER A 147 -10.04 15.86 -0.20
CA SER A 147 -9.62 16.92 -1.11
C SER A 147 -8.26 17.50 -0.72
N ALA A 148 -7.57 18.11 -1.69
CA ALA A 148 -6.27 18.75 -1.45
C ALA A 148 -6.36 19.86 -0.40
N VAL A 149 -7.44 20.64 -0.39
CA VAL A 149 -7.63 21.70 0.62
C VAL A 149 -7.85 21.13 2.02
N ALA A 150 -8.56 20.01 2.13
CA ALA A 150 -8.78 19.36 3.41
C ALA A 150 -7.44 18.88 4.00
N HIS A 151 -6.60 18.24 3.16
CA HIS A 151 -5.25 17.84 3.55
C HIS A 151 -4.30 19.02 3.80
N GLN A 152 -4.36 20.09 3.00
CA GLN A 152 -3.59 21.31 3.26
C GLN A 152 -3.89 21.85 4.66
N ARG A 153 -5.18 21.96 5.02
CA ARG A 153 -5.58 22.39 6.37
C ARG A 153 -5.05 21.44 7.44
N VAL A 154 -5.05 20.12 7.21
CA VAL A 154 -4.45 19.15 8.14
C VAL A 154 -2.98 19.45 8.39
N PHE A 155 -2.18 19.66 7.34
CA PHE A 155 -0.74 19.91 7.49
C PHE A 155 -0.45 21.25 8.18
N GLU A 156 -1.19 22.31 7.82
CA GLU A 156 -1.07 23.62 8.48
C GLU A 156 -1.33 23.53 9.98
N GLU A 157 -2.38 22.81 10.37
CA GLU A 157 -2.74 22.68 11.79
C GLU A 157 -1.78 21.77 12.55
N ILE A 158 -1.22 20.73 11.93
CA ILE A 158 -0.15 19.93 12.55
C ILE A 158 1.05 20.81 12.87
N GLU A 159 1.48 21.69 11.96
CA GLU A 159 2.60 22.59 12.22
C GLU A 159 2.28 23.61 13.34
N LEU A 160 1.06 24.15 13.37
CA LEU A 160 0.61 25.02 14.47
C LEU A 160 0.60 24.29 15.81
N ILE A 161 0.11 23.04 15.85
CA ILE A 161 0.09 22.20 17.04
C ILE A 161 1.51 21.97 17.58
N VAL A 162 2.46 21.68 16.68
CA VAL A 162 3.87 21.49 17.03
C VAL A 162 4.47 22.79 17.57
N LYS A 163 4.20 23.92 16.93
CA LYS A 163 4.65 25.24 17.39
C LYS A 163 4.10 25.60 18.76
N GLU A 164 2.82 25.36 19.00
CA GLU A 164 2.17 25.58 20.30
C GLU A 164 2.73 24.68 21.39
N ALA A 165 3.01 23.41 21.07
CA ALA A 165 3.50 22.44 22.04
C ALA A 165 4.98 22.66 22.42
N THR A 166 5.80 23.10 21.46
CA THR A 166 7.27 23.05 21.59
C THR A 166 7.97 24.40 21.43
N GLY A 167 7.23 25.44 21.01
CA GLY A 167 7.79 26.74 20.62
C GLY A 167 8.57 26.71 19.30
N LYS A 168 8.69 25.57 18.63
CA LYS A 168 9.48 25.38 17.39
C LYS A 168 8.58 24.94 16.24
N THR A 169 8.94 25.33 15.02
CA THR A 169 8.26 24.89 13.79
C THR A 169 8.95 23.69 13.16
N LEU A 170 8.21 22.96 12.34
CA LEU A 170 8.78 21.91 11.50
C LEU A 170 9.73 22.54 10.48
N LYS A 171 10.85 21.89 10.23
CA LYS A 171 11.83 22.35 9.23
C LYS A 171 11.93 21.34 8.12
N TRP A 172 11.75 21.80 6.90
CA TRP A 172 11.80 21.02 5.67
C TRP A 172 13.14 21.21 4.99
N ARG A 173 13.80 20.13 4.56
CA ARG A 173 15.15 20.20 3.97
C ARG A 173 15.25 21.20 2.83
N HIS A 174 14.43 21.06 1.79
CA HIS A 174 14.54 21.90 0.58
C HIS A 174 14.19 23.37 0.83
N LEU A 175 13.42 23.67 1.89
CA LEU A 175 13.11 25.05 2.27
C LEU A 175 14.15 25.64 3.22
N HIS A 176 14.64 24.87 4.20
CA HIS A 176 15.39 25.39 5.35
C HIS A 176 16.88 25.09 5.33
N ALA A 177 17.35 24.05 4.62
CA ALA A 177 18.77 23.74 4.56
C ALA A 177 19.56 24.85 3.87
N SER A 178 20.78 25.14 4.32
CA SER A 178 21.60 26.19 3.70
C SER A 178 22.20 25.74 2.37
N ARG A 179 22.42 24.43 2.21
CA ARG A 179 23.08 23.79 1.05
C ARG A 179 22.35 22.51 0.66
N ALA A 180 22.47 22.16 -0.63
CA ALA A 180 21.87 20.94 -1.18
C ALA A 180 22.42 19.65 -0.52
N GLU A 181 23.73 19.63 -0.27
CA GLU A 181 24.48 18.52 0.33
C GLU A 181 25.09 18.96 1.66
N ALA A 182 24.27 18.98 2.70
CA ALA A 182 24.73 19.25 4.07
C ALA A 182 24.27 18.13 5.02
N PRO A 183 24.92 16.95 4.99
CA PRO A 183 24.56 15.83 5.86
C PRO A 183 24.55 16.21 7.36
N ASN A 184 25.43 17.15 7.74
CA ASN A 184 25.56 17.65 9.10
C ASN A 184 24.40 18.59 9.52
N GLU A 185 23.64 19.13 8.57
CA GLU A 185 22.46 19.98 8.82
C GLU A 185 21.15 19.19 8.90
N TYR A 186 21.17 17.88 8.59
CA TYR A 186 19.97 17.03 8.55
C TYR A 186 19.35 16.71 9.91
N GLY A 187 20.01 17.09 11.01
CA GLY A 187 19.68 16.63 12.36
C GLY A 187 18.22 16.83 12.81
N SER A 188 17.55 17.88 12.33
CA SER A 188 16.15 18.21 12.68
C SER A 188 15.27 18.53 11.46
N LEU A 189 15.76 18.20 10.25
CA LEU A 189 15.03 18.49 9.01
C LEU A 189 14.19 17.27 8.62
N ILE A 190 12.98 17.51 8.15
CA ILE A 190 12.19 16.55 7.39
C ILE A 190 12.88 16.40 6.03
N LEU A 191 13.34 15.19 5.75
CA LEU A 191 14.15 14.84 4.59
C LEU A 191 13.32 14.21 3.47
N SER A 192 12.35 13.37 3.84
CA SER A 192 11.52 12.61 2.90
C SER A 192 10.13 12.35 3.46
N TRP A 193 9.16 12.18 2.57
CA TRP A 193 7.79 11.83 2.88
C TRP A 193 7.30 10.70 1.97
N THR A 194 7.04 9.53 2.52
CA THR A 194 6.54 8.36 1.78
C THR A 194 5.04 8.17 2.01
N ALA A 195 4.25 8.11 0.95
CA ALA A 195 2.80 7.89 1.05
C ALA A 195 2.24 7.17 -0.17
N ASP A 196 0.96 6.81 -0.15
CA ASP A 196 0.28 6.22 -1.31
C ASP A 196 0.11 7.25 -2.45
N GLN A 197 -0.36 6.82 -3.63
CA GLN A 197 -0.64 7.66 -4.80
C GLN A 197 -1.95 8.47 -4.66
N HIS A 198 -2.33 8.87 -3.44
CA HIS A 198 -3.54 9.65 -3.25
C HIS A 198 -3.32 11.11 -3.66
N ARG A 199 -4.00 11.56 -4.73
CA ARG A 199 -3.80 12.88 -5.35
C ARG A 199 -4.08 14.05 -4.39
N GLY A 200 -5.20 14.01 -3.68
CA GLY A 200 -5.58 15.05 -2.71
C GLY A 200 -4.56 15.22 -1.58
N GLN A 201 -4.17 14.12 -0.91
CA GLN A 201 -3.12 14.13 0.11
C GLN A 201 -1.79 14.71 -0.39
N ALA A 202 -1.28 14.24 -1.53
CA ALA A 202 -0.01 14.73 -2.08
C ALA A 202 -0.11 16.23 -2.44
N LYS A 203 -1.14 16.63 -3.19
CA LYS A 203 -1.34 18.04 -3.56
C LYS A 203 -1.53 18.94 -2.33
N GLY A 204 -2.27 18.49 -1.32
CA GLY A 204 -2.46 19.22 -0.07
C GLY A 204 -1.14 19.48 0.67
N LEU A 205 -0.21 18.51 0.65
CA LEU A 205 1.14 18.70 1.18
C LEU A 205 1.92 19.72 0.34
N GLY A 206 1.88 19.61 -1.00
CA GLY A 206 2.51 20.56 -1.90
C GLY A 206 2.01 22.00 -1.71
N LEU A 207 0.70 22.20 -1.55
CA LEU A 207 0.08 23.51 -1.29
C LEU A 207 0.50 24.08 0.06
N HIS A 208 0.57 23.24 1.09
CA HIS A 208 1.07 23.65 2.40
C HIS A 208 2.54 24.12 2.32
N LEU A 209 3.40 23.37 1.63
CA LEU A 209 4.80 23.74 1.44
C LEU A 209 4.97 25.03 0.61
N GLN A 210 4.14 25.22 -0.41
CA GLN A 210 4.09 26.46 -1.18
C GLN A 210 3.73 27.66 -0.31
N LYS A 211 2.72 27.50 0.55
CA LYS A 211 2.34 28.54 1.51
C LYS A 211 3.46 28.83 2.50
N LEU A 212 4.17 27.83 3.00
CA LEU A 212 5.34 28.05 3.84
C LEU A 212 6.41 28.85 3.11
N ALA A 213 6.78 28.42 1.90
CA ALA A 213 7.79 29.10 1.08
C ALA A 213 7.43 30.57 0.83
N SER A 214 6.16 30.87 0.54
CA SER A 214 5.68 32.24 0.31
C SER A 214 5.83 33.18 1.52
N ASN A 215 5.90 32.61 2.73
CA ASN A 215 6.09 33.37 3.98
C ASN A 215 7.57 33.43 4.43
N MET A 216 8.49 32.84 3.66
CA MET A 216 9.92 32.88 3.94
C MET A 216 10.58 34.03 3.19
N GLU A 217 11.71 34.49 3.71
CA GLU A 217 12.59 35.40 2.98
C GLU A 217 12.96 34.85 1.61
N PRO A 218 13.08 35.71 0.57
CA PRO A 218 13.47 35.29 -0.77
C PRO A 218 14.73 34.44 -0.73
N LYS A 219 14.63 33.22 -1.26
CA LYS A 219 15.71 32.24 -1.22
C LYS A 219 15.74 31.44 -2.52
N LEU A 220 16.93 31.26 -3.07
CA LEU A 220 17.12 30.42 -4.25
C LEU A 220 16.85 28.96 -3.94
N ASP A 221 16.24 28.25 -4.88
CA ASP A 221 16.09 26.82 -4.76
C ASP A 221 17.45 26.12 -4.84
N LEU A 222 17.61 25.07 -4.03
CA LEU A 222 18.88 24.36 -3.89
C LEU A 222 19.24 23.51 -5.12
N HIS A 223 18.24 23.10 -5.91
CA HIS A 223 18.41 22.22 -7.08
C HIS A 223 18.30 22.98 -8.39
N GLU A 224 17.51 24.05 -8.39
CA GLU A 224 17.27 24.93 -9.52
C GLU A 224 17.64 26.38 -9.13
N PRO A 225 18.93 26.75 -9.03
CA PRO A 225 19.36 28.06 -8.51
C PRO A 225 18.90 29.29 -9.31
N HIS A 226 18.32 29.06 -10.49
CA HIS A 226 17.73 30.09 -11.34
C HIS A 226 16.29 30.47 -10.92
N ARG A 227 15.70 29.75 -9.96
CA ARG A 227 14.36 29.99 -9.41
C ARG A 227 14.45 30.25 -7.91
N THR A 228 13.48 30.97 -7.37
CA THR A 228 13.30 31.05 -5.91
C THR A 228 12.43 29.91 -5.41
N ILE A 229 12.53 29.58 -4.12
CA ILE A 229 11.64 28.60 -3.48
C ILE A 229 10.17 29.07 -3.50
N GLN A 230 9.94 30.39 -3.59
CA GLN A 230 8.62 31.00 -3.70
C GLN A 230 7.97 30.78 -5.08
N ASP A 231 8.78 30.62 -6.13
CA ASP A 231 8.31 30.39 -7.52
C ASP A 231 7.96 28.92 -7.79
N LEU A 232 8.15 28.04 -6.81
CA LEU A 232 7.84 26.63 -6.93
C LEU A 232 6.33 26.40 -6.83
N ASN A 233 5.80 25.58 -7.73
CA ASN A 233 4.41 25.12 -7.64
C ASN A 233 4.30 23.94 -6.64
N PRO A 234 3.08 23.51 -6.27
CA PRO A 234 2.89 22.41 -5.33
C PRO A 234 3.63 21.11 -5.71
N TYR A 235 3.70 20.79 -7.01
CA TYR A 235 4.36 19.58 -7.51
C TYR A 235 5.88 19.71 -7.54
N ASP A 236 6.40 20.92 -7.77
CA ASP A 236 7.82 21.22 -7.64
C ASP A 236 8.30 20.97 -6.20
N HIS A 237 7.50 21.38 -5.20
CA HIS A 237 7.81 21.05 -3.81
C HIS A 237 7.81 19.53 -3.57
N LEU A 238 6.79 18.81 -4.05
CA LEU A 238 6.72 17.36 -3.88
C LEU A 238 7.92 16.64 -4.52
N ARG A 239 8.40 17.10 -5.68
CA ARG A 239 9.60 16.56 -6.34
C ARG A 239 10.86 16.54 -5.44
N ARG A 240 10.92 17.38 -4.40
CA ARG A 240 12.08 17.57 -3.51
C ARG A 240 12.02 16.75 -2.21
N LEU A 241 10.90 16.08 -1.92
CA LEU A 241 10.74 15.25 -0.71
C LEU A 241 9.79 14.05 -0.82
N TYR A 242 8.86 14.01 -1.76
CA TYR A 242 7.77 13.05 -1.78
C TYR A 242 8.17 11.77 -2.52
N ARG A 243 7.85 10.62 -1.92
CA ARG A 243 8.05 9.29 -2.50
C ARG A 243 6.73 8.52 -2.50
N VAL A 244 6.46 7.83 -3.59
CA VAL A 244 5.30 6.95 -3.70
C VAL A 244 5.66 5.59 -3.10
N CYS A 245 4.78 5.06 -2.27
CA CYS A 245 4.95 3.74 -1.67
C CYS A 245 5.03 2.66 -2.76
N THR A 246 6.18 1.98 -2.83
CA THR A 246 6.47 0.96 -3.84
C THR A 246 5.57 -0.27 -3.71
N VAL A 247 5.13 -0.60 -2.48
CA VAL A 247 4.20 -1.71 -2.23
C VAL A 247 2.81 -1.40 -2.79
N HIS A 248 2.28 -0.20 -2.55
CA HIS A 248 0.99 0.20 -3.11
C HIS A 248 1.05 0.30 -4.64
N ASN A 249 2.12 0.88 -5.18
CA ASN A 249 2.34 0.90 -6.62
C ASN A 249 2.35 -0.51 -7.22
N SER A 250 3.11 -1.44 -6.62
CA SER A 250 3.18 -2.83 -7.07
C SER A 250 1.82 -3.55 -7.01
N ARG A 251 1.04 -3.31 -5.94
CA ARG A 251 -0.33 -3.85 -5.84
C ARG A 251 -1.24 -3.29 -6.93
N ASN A 252 -1.11 -2.01 -7.26
CA ASN A 252 -1.89 -1.38 -8.32
C ASN A 252 -1.51 -1.93 -9.71
N ILE A 253 -0.21 -2.10 -9.99
CA ILE A 253 0.28 -2.75 -11.21
C ILE A 253 -0.28 -4.18 -11.33
N ASN A 254 -0.26 -4.96 -10.24
CA ASN A 254 -0.76 -6.34 -10.25
C ASN A 254 -2.27 -6.45 -10.56
N LYS A 255 -3.05 -5.42 -10.21
CA LYS A 255 -4.49 -5.33 -10.52
C LYS A 255 -4.75 -4.80 -11.93
N CYS A 256 -3.76 -4.21 -12.59
CA CYS A 256 -3.91 -3.69 -13.94
C CYS A 256 -4.07 -4.86 -14.93
N PRO A 257 -5.14 -4.87 -15.75
CA PRO A 257 -5.42 -5.98 -16.67
C PRO A 257 -4.56 -5.88 -17.93
N VAL A 258 -3.24 -6.06 -17.78
CA VAL A 258 -2.24 -6.10 -18.86
C VAL A 258 -1.42 -7.39 -18.77
N SER A 259 -0.70 -7.74 -19.84
CA SER A 259 0.19 -8.92 -19.85
C SER A 259 1.30 -8.81 -18.78
N GLU A 260 1.93 -9.93 -18.43
CA GLU A 260 3.04 -9.90 -17.47
C GLU A 260 4.23 -9.08 -17.98
N ASP A 261 4.56 -9.14 -19.28
CA ASP A 261 5.63 -8.35 -19.88
C ASP A 261 5.42 -6.84 -19.66
N ILE A 262 4.18 -6.38 -19.86
CA ILE A 262 3.81 -4.98 -19.62
C ILE A 262 3.83 -4.66 -18.13
N ARG A 263 3.42 -5.58 -17.25
CA ARG A 263 3.56 -5.39 -15.80
C ARG A 263 5.03 -5.32 -15.39
N TRP A 264 5.91 -6.04 -16.06
CA TRP A 264 7.36 -5.96 -15.82
C TRP A 264 7.91 -4.59 -16.21
N LEU A 265 7.56 -4.07 -17.40
CA LEU A 265 7.88 -2.70 -17.80
C LEU A 265 7.32 -1.65 -16.83
N MET A 266 6.07 -1.81 -16.37
CA MET A 266 5.50 -0.89 -15.36
C MET A 266 6.30 -0.92 -14.05
N ARG A 267 6.85 -2.08 -13.65
CA ARG A 267 7.69 -2.22 -12.45
C ARG A 267 9.11 -1.67 -12.67
N SER A 268 9.66 -1.74 -13.89
CA SER A 268 11.01 -1.24 -14.20
C SER A 268 11.14 0.27 -13.97
N LEU A 269 10.04 1.02 -14.11
CA LEU A 269 9.97 2.46 -13.82
C LEU A 269 10.25 2.82 -12.34
N VAL A 270 10.25 1.84 -11.43
CA VAL A 270 10.65 2.04 -10.03
C VAL A 270 12.14 1.77 -9.89
N CYS A 271 12.96 2.81 -10.09
CA CYS A 271 14.41 2.68 -10.18
C CYS A 271 15.16 3.90 -9.63
N ILE A 272 16.50 3.81 -9.61
CA ILE A 272 17.36 4.96 -9.32
C ILE A 272 17.52 5.79 -10.61
N GLU A 273 18.04 5.14 -11.64
CA GLU A 273 18.17 5.65 -13.00
C GLU A 273 17.48 4.67 -13.95
N HIS A 274 16.96 5.15 -15.08
CA HIS A 274 16.30 4.33 -16.08
C HIS A 274 16.94 4.51 -17.45
N GLU A 275 17.40 3.42 -18.06
CA GLU A 275 18.15 3.45 -19.33
C GLU A 275 17.32 4.05 -20.48
N ASP A 276 16.08 3.60 -20.66
CA ASP A 276 15.17 4.13 -21.69
C ASP A 276 13.77 4.38 -21.09
N TRP A 277 13.64 5.50 -20.39
CA TRP A 277 12.38 5.84 -19.71
C TRP A 277 11.24 6.06 -20.72
N ASP A 278 11.48 6.87 -21.74
CA ASP A 278 10.46 7.28 -22.69
C ASP A 278 10.02 6.10 -23.56
N GLY A 279 10.95 5.23 -23.97
CA GLY A 279 10.65 3.99 -24.67
C GLY A 279 9.81 3.03 -23.83
N ALA A 280 10.13 2.86 -22.54
CA ALA A 280 9.33 2.01 -21.64
C ALA A 280 7.90 2.55 -21.46
N VAL A 281 7.72 3.86 -21.27
CA VAL A 281 6.40 4.50 -21.16
C VAL A 281 5.60 4.35 -22.46
N LEU A 282 6.26 4.56 -23.61
CA LEU A 282 5.64 4.39 -24.92
C LEU A 282 5.21 2.94 -25.15
N GLU A 283 6.05 1.98 -24.80
CA GLU A 283 5.74 0.55 -24.95
C GLU A 283 4.56 0.13 -24.07
N ILE A 284 4.49 0.61 -22.82
CA ILE A 284 3.33 0.37 -21.95
C ILE A 284 2.05 0.94 -22.59
N ARG A 285 2.14 2.14 -23.19
CA ARG A 285 1.00 2.81 -23.83
C ARG A 285 0.52 2.05 -25.06
N GLU A 286 1.42 1.60 -25.93
CA GLU A 286 1.09 0.97 -27.20
C GLU A 286 0.74 -0.51 -27.06
N LYS A 287 1.55 -1.27 -26.31
CA LYS A 287 1.40 -2.72 -26.18
C LYS A 287 0.56 -3.14 -24.97
N GLY A 288 0.32 -2.25 -24.01
CA GLY A 288 -0.57 -2.51 -22.86
C GLY A 288 -2.06 -2.38 -23.16
N GLY A 289 -2.44 -2.04 -24.41
CA GLY A 289 -3.82 -1.82 -24.82
C GLY A 289 -4.48 -0.66 -24.05
N LYS A 290 -5.81 -0.67 -23.98
CA LYS A 290 -6.57 0.38 -23.26
C LYS A 290 -6.14 0.52 -21.80
N ALA A 291 -5.93 -0.60 -21.10
CA ALA A 291 -5.55 -0.58 -19.69
C ALA A 291 -4.15 0.01 -19.47
N GLY A 292 -3.17 -0.31 -20.32
CA GLY A 292 -1.84 0.29 -20.28
C GLY A 292 -1.86 1.79 -20.59
N ASN A 293 -2.56 2.19 -21.65
CA ASN A 293 -2.73 3.60 -22.00
C ASN A 293 -3.43 4.40 -20.88
N ASP A 294 -4.55 3.90 -20.34
CA ASP A 294 -5.27 4.53 -19.23
C ASP A 294 -4.37 4.63 -17.99
N TRP A 295 -3.55 3.62 -17.71
CA TRP A 295 -2.57 3.65 -16.63
C TRP A 295 -1.53 4.74 -16.84
N VAL A 296 -0.93 4.86 -18.03
CA VAL A 296 0.05 5.91 -18.34
C VAL A 296 -0.57 7.30 -18.18
N ASN A 297 -1.77 7.51 -18.73
CA ASN A 297 -2.48 8.79 -18.64
C ASN A 297 -2.82 9.15 -17.18
N ASP A 298 -3.20 8.16 -16.36
CA ASP A 298 -3.37 8.35 -14.91
C ASP A 298 -2.06 8.78 -14.23
N LYS A 299 -0.92 8.18 -14.60
CA LYS A 299 0.38 8.50 -14.00
C LYS A 299 0.91 9.86 -14.43
N GLU A 300 0.79 10.22 -15.71
CA GLU A 300 1.18 11.52 -16.24
C GLU A 300 0.31 12.65 -15.67
N SER A 301 -1.01 12.43 -15.55
CA SER A 301 -1.90 13.40 -14.89
C SER A 301 -1.57 13.55 -13.39
N THR A 302 -1.04 12.49 -12.77
CA THR A 302 -0.50 12.53 -11.41
C THR A 302 0.94 13.07 -11.42
N LYS A 303 1.09 14.40 -11.59
CA LYS A 303 2.38 15.10 -11.79
C LYS A 303 3.52 14.80 -10.79
N PHE A 304 3.23 14.24 -9.62
CA PHE A 304 4.23 13.82 -8.62
C PHE A 304 4.63 12.34 -8.71
N PHE A 305 3.95 11.52 -9.51
CA PHE A 305 4.11 10.07 -9.50
C PHE A 305 5.49 9.64 -9.98
N TYR A 306 5.91 10.06 -11.18
CA TYR A 306 7.21 9.66 -11.73
C TYR A 306 8.40 10.12 -10.89
N PRO A 307 8.47 11.39 -10.45
CA PRO A 307 9.51 11.81 -9.50
C PRO A 307 9.44 11.07 -8.15
N GLY A 308 8.26 10.57 -7.78
CA GLY A 308 8.06 9.82 -6.54
C GLY A 308 8.47 8.34 -6.61
N ILE A 309 8.64 7.76 -7.80
CA ILE A 309 9.06 6.35 -7.97
C ILE A 309 10.47 6.19 -8.57
N CYS A 310 10.98 7.21 -9.25
CA CYS A 310 12.28 7.20 -9.92
C CYS A 310 13.18 8.32 -9.39
N TRP A 311 14.35 7.97 -8.87
CA TRP A 311 15.23 8.95 -8.22
C TRP A 311 15.75 10.01 -9.19
N GLU A 312 16.18 9.64 -10.40
CA GLU A 312 16.72 10.56 -11.42
C GLU A 312 15.73 11.70 -11.74
N LYS A 313 14.44 11.44 -11.60
CA LYS A 313 13.37 12.40 -11.84
C LYS A 313 13.03 13.21 -10.60
N SER A 314 13.46 12.76 -9.43
CA SER A 314 13.32 13.48 -8.16
C SER A 314 14.43 14.52 -7.97
N PHE A 315 14.24 15.43 -7.02
CA PHE A 315 15.29 16.29 -6.47
C PHE A 315 15.58 15.94 -5.00
N ILE A 316 15.36 14.68 -4.65
CA ILE A 316 15.74 14.13 -3.35
C ILE A 316 17.20 13.66 -3.47
N PRO A 317 18.12 14.10 -2.61
CA PRO A 317 19.50 13.61 -2.60
C PRO A 317 19.56 12.09 -2.52
N LEU A 318 20.51 11.48 -3.21
CA LEU A 318 20.60 10.02 -3.33
C LEU A 318 20.77 9.33 -1.97
N ASP A 319 21.54 9.93 -1.07
CA ASP A 319 21.73 9.46 0.30
C ASP A 319 20.40 9.48 1.09
N VAL A 320 19.61 10.55 0.97
CA VAL A 320 18.27 10.65 1.56
C VAL A 320 17.31 9.63 0.93
N TRP A 321 17.34 9.47 -0.39
CA TRP A 321 16.52 8.51 -1.11
C TRP A 321 16.79 7.07 -0.67
N ASN A 322 18.06 6.69 -0.57
CA ASN A 322 18.50 5.37 -0.15
C ASN A 322 18.27 5.13 1.35
N ALA A 323 18.41 6.19 2.16
CA ALA A 323 18.15 6.10 3.58
C ALA A 323 16.66 6.00 3.90
N GLY A 324 15.76 6.61 3.12
CA GLY A 324 14.32 6.55 3.35
C GLY A 324 13.71 5.20 2.99
N ASP A 325 12.75 4.73 3.80
CA ASP A 325 12.06 3.46 3.54
C ASP A 325 11.08 3.61 2.36
N PRO A 326 11.23 2.84 1.26
CA PRO A 326 10.40 2.97 0.05
C PRO A 326 9.02 2.31 0.19
N ASN A 327 8.73 1.70 1.34
CA ASN A 327 7.48 0.99 1.59
C ASN A 327 6.83 1.49 2.88
N SER A 328 5.49 1.50 2.90
CA SER A 328 4.67 1.85 4.07
C SER A 328 4.28 0.63 4.91
N ASN A 329 4.97 -0.51 4.78
CA ASN A 329 4.62 -1.76 5.49
C ASN A 329 4.49 -1.56 7.00
N LEU A 330 5.32 -0.67 7.56
CA LEU A 330 5.26 -0.29 8.96
C LEU A 330 3.91 0.34 9.33
N ILE A 331 3.48 1.37 8.60
CA ILE A 331 2.17 2.00 8.85
C ILE A 331 1.02 1.02 8.54
N GLU A 332 1.15 0.19 7.51
CA GLU A 332 0.13 -0.83 7.24
C GLU A 332 -0.01 -1.82 8.41
N SER A 333 1.10 -2.16 9.09
CA SER A 333 1.05 -2.98 10.29
C SER A 333 0.36 -2.27 11.47
N VAL A 334 0.56 -0.94 11.61
CA VAL A 334 -0.16 -0.11 12.58
C VAL A 334 -1.65 -0.13 12.30
N HIS A 335 -2.06 0.14 11.06
CA HIS A 335 -3.46 0.05 10.65
C HIS A 335 -4.06 -1.32 10.97
N ARG A 336 -3.32 -2.40 10.70
CA ARG A 336 -3.78 -3.76 11.02
C ARG A 336 -3.99 -3.95 12.52
N ASP A 337 -3.05 -3.50 13.34
CA ASP A 337 -3.15 -3.63 14.81
C ASP A 337 -4.30 -2.80 15.36
N VAL A 338 -4.46 -1.57 14.89
CA VAL A 338 -5.56 -0.69 15.27
C VAL A 338 -6.92 -1.25 14.81
N ASN A 339 -6.99 -1.87 13.63
CA ASN A 339 -8.22 -2.51 13.13
C ASN A 339 -8.61 -3.76 13.93
N ARG A 340 -7.66 -4.43 14.62
CA ARG A 340 -7.99 -5.53 15.54
C ARG A 340 -8.76 -5.07 16.76
N GLU A 341 -8.66 -3.79 17.13
CA GLU A 341 -9.49 -3.16 18.17
C GLU A 341 -10.93 -2.89 17.70
N GLY A 342 -11.21 -3.08 16.41
CA GLY A 342 -12.55 -3.02 15.82
C GLY A 342 -12.62 -2.15 14.57
N VAL A 343 -13.45 -2.57 13.62
CA VAL A 343 -13.80 -1.85 12.39
C VAL A 343 -15.25 -1.34 12.48
N HIS A 344 -15.61 -0.35 11.66
CA HIS A 344 -16.93 0.29 11.67
C HIS A 344 -17.35 0.85 13.03
N CYS A 345 -16.39 1.43 13.76
CA CYS A 345 -16.64 2.16 14.99
C CYS A 345 -17.42 3.46 14.72
N THR A 346 -18.16 3.93 15.73
CA THR A 346 -18.64 5.31 15.77
C THR A 346 -17.46 6.28 15.89
N LEU A 347 -17.65 7.55 15.55
CA LEU A 347 -16.57 8.54 15.57
C LEU A 347 -15.92 8.65 16.97
N LEU A 348 -16.74 8.81 18.01
CA LEU A 348 -16.28 8.88 19.39
C LEU A 348 -15.57 7.58 19.83
N GLY A 349 -16.12 6.42 19.44
CA GLY A 349 -15.54 5.11 19.77
C GLY A 349 -14.19 4.89 19.10
N GLY A 350 -14.07 5.24 17.82
CA GLY A 350 -12.82 5.17 17.07
C GLY A 350 -11.76 6.13 17.64
N LEU A 351 -12.17 7.36 17.98
CA LEU A 351 -11.31 8.36 18.63
C LEU A 351 -10.72 7.84 19.94
N LYS A 352 -11.57 7.33 20.85
CA LYS A 352 -11.13 6.81 22.16
C LYS A 352 -10.21 5.61 22.02
N LYS A 353 -10.50 4.69 21.11
CA LYS A 353 -9.61 3.56 20.83
C LYS A 353 -8.27 4.02 20.23
N GLY A 354 -8.29 5.01 19.34
CA GLY A 354 -7.06 5.65 18.81
C GLY A 354 -6.22 6.27 19.93
N GLN A 355 -6.85 7.02 20.84
CA GLN A 355 -6.20 7.59 22.01
C GLN A 355 -5.51 6.54 22.88
N LEU A 356 -6.22 5.45 23.19
CA LEU A 356 -5.66 4.36 23.99
C LEU A 356 -4.47 3.69 23.29
N PHE A 357 -4.61 3.41 21.99
CA PHE A 357 -3.56 2.78 21.20
C PHE A 357 -2.29 3.63 21.15
N ASP A 358 -2.43 4.93 20.84
CA ASP A 358 -1.30 5.85 20.75
C ASP A 358 -0.63 6.02 22.13
N ALA A 359 -1.40 6.08 23.22
CA ALA A 359 -0.88 6.12 24.59
C ALA A 359 -0.08 4.86 24.95
N VAL A 360 -0.57 3.67 24.58
CA VAL A 360 0.15 2.41 24.78
C VAL A 360 1.46 2.40 24.00
N LYS A 361 1.45 2.81 22.73
CA LYS A 361 2.66 2.90 21.90
C LYS A 361 3.70 3.85 22.51
N MET A 362 3.26 5.03 22.95
CA MET A 362 4.14 6.00 23.61
C MET A 362 4.72 5.45 24.92
N LYS A 363 3.91 4.76 25.72
CA LYS A 363 4.38 4.13 26.97
C LYS A 363 5.41 3.03 26.69
N THR A 364 5.16 2.18 25.70
CA THR A 364 6.11 1.14 25.28
C THR A 364 7.46 1.74 24.86
N LEU A 365 7.46 2.85 24.13
CA LEU A 365 8.69 3.54 23.74
C LEU A 365 9.45 4.10 24.94
N LYS A 366 8.76 4.80 25.85
CA LYS A 366 9.36 5.29 27.09
C LYS A 366 9.93 4.15 27.93
N THR A 367 9.25 2.99 27.96
CA THR A 367 9.74 1.80 28.66
C THR A 367 11.03 1.25 28.03
N LEU A 368 11.13 1.25 26.71
CA LEU A 368 12.37 0.87 26.03
C LEU A 368 13.51 1.87 26.30
N GLU A 369 13.24 3.16 26.21
CA GLU A 369 14.26 4.20 26.42
C GLU A 369 14.78 4.24 27.86
N ASN A 370 13.88 4.13 28.84
CA ASN A 370 14.23 4.26 30.24
C ASN A 370 14.79 2.96 30.84
N TYR A 371 14.37 1.80 30.35
CA TYR A 371 14.67 0.51 30.98
C TYR A 371 15.27 -0.52 30.02
N GLY A 372 15.40 -0.22 28.72
CA GLY A 372 15.88 -1.18 27.71
C GLY A 372 14.91 -2.31 27.40
N ILE A 373 13.66 -2.24 27.86
CA ILE A 373 12.68 -3.33 27.70
C ILE A 373 11.95 -3.19 26.36
N THR A 374 12.19 -4.12 25.46
CA THR A 374 11.58 -4.17 24.13
C THR A 374 10.13 -4.65 24.17
N PRO A 375 9.26 -4.19 23.24
CA PRO A 375 7.89 -4.70 23.11
C PRO A 375 7.80 -6.15 22.64
N SER A 376 8.90 -6.69 22.08
CA SER A 376 8.97 -8.05 21.59
C SER A 376 10.13 -8.79 22.22
N PHE A 377 9.96 -10.09 22.42
CA PHE A 377 11.04 -11.01 22.80
C PHE A 377 12.09 -11.20 21.70
N LYS A 378 11.80 -10.77 20.47
CA LYS A 378 12.80 -10.71 19.40
C LYS A 378 13.60 -9.43 19.57
N THR A 379 14.92 -9.51 19.37
CA THR A 379 15.80 -8.33 19.46
C THR A 379 15.40 -7.27 18.46
N GLY A 380 14.84 -7.69 17.31
CA GLY A 380 14.46 -6.79 16.23
C GLY A 380 15.66 -6.10 15.59
N HIS A 381 16.88 -6.58 15.86
CA HIS A 381 18.09 -5.98 15.33
C HIS A 381 18.07 -5.98 13.81
N ARG A 382 18.67 -4.95 13.18
CA ARG A 382 18.62 -4.77 11.71
C ARG A 382 19.13 -6.00 10.95
N SER A 383 20.17 -6.66 11.46
CA SER A 383 20.71 -7.88 10.88
C SER A 383 19.74 -9.06 10.95
N GLU A 384 19.02 -9.24 12.06
CA GLU A 384 17.99 -10.28 12.18
C GLU A 384 16.82 -10.00 11.24
N ASN A 385 16.36 -8.75 11.16
CA ASN A 385 15.31 -8.35 10.23
C ASN A 385 15.72 -8.60 8.77
N ALA A 386 16.95 -8.21 8.40
CA ALA A 386 17.51 -8.46 7.07
C ALA A 386 17.59 -9.97 6.77
N TYR A 387 18.10 -10.76 7.70
CA TYR A 387 18.17 -12.22 7.58
C TYR A 387 16.78 -12.85 7.43
N HIS A 388 15.81 -12.44 8.26
CA HIS A 388 14.43 -12.92 8.15
C HIS A 388 13.76 -12.50 6.84
N ASN A 389 14.02 -11.29 6.35
CA ASN A 389 13.53 -10.83 5.05
C ASN A 389 14.12 -11.66 3.91
N LEU A 390 15.43 -11.91 3.92
CA LEU A 390 16.10 -12.77 2.95
C LEU A 390 15.56 -14.20 3.00
N LYS A 391 15.41 -14.76 4.20
CA LYS A 391 14.81 -16.09 4.40
C LYS A 391 13.37 -16.17 3.90
N ARG A 392 12.56 -15.13 4.13
CA ARG A 392 11.19 -15.03 3.59
C ARG A 392 11.19 -14.96 2.07
N LYS A 393 12.07 -14.15 1.46
CA LYS A 393 12.22 -14.04 0.00
C LYS A 393 12.63 -15.38 -0.61
N SER A 394 13.66 -16.02 -0.05
CA SER A 394 14.12 -17.35 -0.44
C SER A 394 13.02 -18.40 -0.33
N ASN A 395 12.29 -18.46 0.80
CA ASN A 395 11.16 -19.39 0.95
C ASN A 395 10.04 -19.14 -0.06
N SER A 396 9.75 -17.86 -0.37
CA SER A 396 8.75 -17.51 -1.38
C SER A 396 9.20 -17.97 -2.77
N GLN A 397 10.46 -17.73 -3.13
CA GLN A 397 11.04 -18.20 -4.38
C GLN A 397 11.00 -19.73 -4.47
N HIS A 398 11.39 -20.45 -3.42
CA HIS A 398 11.29 -21.91 -3.37
C HIS A 398 9.87 -22.43 -3.58
N ARG A 399 8.85 -21.76 -3.04
CA ARG A 399 7.44 -22.14 -3.27
C ARG A 399 7.00 -21.93 -4.71
N VAL A 400 7.44 -20.84 -5.34
CA VAL A 400 7.17 -20.58 -6.76
C VAL A 400 7.83 -21.64 -7.62
N LEU A 401 9.13 -21.89 -7.41
CA LEU A 401 9.88 -22.93 -8.12
C LEU A 401 9.22 -24.30 -7.98
N ALA A 402 8.88 -24.71 -6.75
CA ALA A 402 8.20 -25.98 -6.50
C ALA A 402 6.82 -26.06 -7.20
N SER A 403 6.10 -24.95 -7.31
CA SER A 403 4.84 -24.91 -8.05
C SER A 403 5.04 -25.05 -9.56
N GLU A 404 6.10 -24.47 -10.11
CA GLU A 404 6.44 -24.61 -11.54
C GLU A 404 6.92 -26.03 -11.84
N ASP A 405 7.76 -26.61 -10.99
CA ASP A 405 8.19 -28.01 -11.08
C ASP A 405 6.98 -28.95 -11.09
N GLN A 406 6.01 -28.72 -10.20
CA GLN A 406 4.77 -29.52 -10.17
C GLN A 406 3.95 -29.40 -11.46
N LYS A 407 3.95 -28.24 -12.14
CA LYS A 407 3.28 -28.11 -13.45
C LYS A 407 4.00 -28.94 -14.51
N ILE A 408 5.33 -28.89 -14.54
CA ILE A 408 6.16 -29.67 -15.46
C ILE A 408 5.93 -31.17 -15.24
N GLU A 409 5.94 -31.64 -13.99
CA GLU A 409 5.67 -33.05 -13.64
C GLU A 409 4.30 -33.52 -14.14
N ARG A 410 3.23 -32.75 -13.86
CA ARG A 410 1.87 -33.07 -14.34
C ARG A 410 1.79 -33.16 -15.86
N HIS A 411 2.54 -32.31 -16.56
CA HIS A 411 2.56 -32.31 -18.02
C HIS A 411 3.35 -33.50 -18.59
N ASN A 412 4.46 -33.85 -17.95
CA ASN A 412 5.22 -35.06 -18.27
C ASN A 412 4.38 -36.33 -18.08
N GLU A 413 3.58 -36.43 -17.01
CA GLU A 413 2.65 -37.54 -16.82
C GLU A 413 1.63 -37.67 -17.96
N LYS A 414 1.09 -36.54 -18.46
CA LYS A 414 0.15 -36.54 -19.59
C LYS A 414 0.81 -37.01 -20.89
N ILE A 415 2.05 -36.58 -21.14
CA ILE A 415 2.83 -37.04 -22.28
C ILE A 415 3.08 -38.54 -22.19
N LEU A 416 3.49 -39.05 -21.03
CA LEU A 416 3.72 -40.49 -20.82
C LEU A 416 2.45 -41.32 -21.07
N LYS A 417 1.29 -40.87 -20.58
CA LYS A 417 -0.01 -41.52 -20.84
C LYS A 417 -0.38 -41.51 -22.33
N SER A 418 -0.11 -40.40 -23.02
CA SER A 418 -0.37 -40.26 -24.46
C SER A 418 0.56 -41.14 -25.28
N LEU A 419 1.83 -41.25 -24.88
CA LEU A 419 2.82 -42.12 -25.49
C LEU A 419 2.43 -43.60 -25.34
N ASP A 420 2.03 -44.04 -24.14
CA ASP A 420 1.55 -45.41 -23.91
C ASP A 420 0.32 -45.74 -24.79
N THR A 421 -0.58 -44.77 -24.95
CA THR A 421 -1.75 -44.91 -25.83
C THR A 421 -1.35 -45.07 -27.30
N LEU A 422 -0.36 -44.31 -27.77
CA LEU A 422 0.18 -44.43 -29.12
C LEU A 422 0.85 -45.79 -29.35
N VAL A 423 1.69 -46.23 -28.42
CA VAL A 423 2.38 -47.54 -28.49
C VAL A 423 1.37 -48.69 -28.54
N LYS A 424 0.28 -48.62 -27.77
CA LYS A 424 -0.81 -49.60 -27.83
C LYS A 424 -1.52 -49.60 -29.18
N ALA A 425 -1.76 -48.41 -29.76
CA ALA A 425 -2.37 -48.28 -31.07
C ALA A 425 -1.47 -48.83 -32.19
N GLU A 426 -0.17 -48.55 -32.14
CA GLU A 426 0.84 -49.07 -33.07
C GLU A 426 0.91 -50.60 -33.05
N LYS A 427 0.98 -51.19 -31.84
CA LYS A 427 0.94 -52.66 -31.69
C LYS A 427 -0.33 -53.27 -32.27
N ALA A 428 -1.48 -52.61 -32.10
CA ALA A 428 -2.75 -53.10 -32.64
C ALA A 428 -2.83 -53.01 -34.17
N VAL A 429 -2.22 -51.99 -34.78
CA VAL A 429 -2.08 -51.87 -36.24
C VAL A 429 -1.17 -52.98 -36.75
N LEU A 430 0.01 -53.16 -36.15
CA LEU A 430 0.98 -54.18 -36.57
C LEU A 430 0.40 -55.60 -36.49
N ALA A 431 -0.32 -55.92 -35.39
CA ALA A 431 -0.98 -57.21 -35.25
C ALA A 431 -2.02 -57.46 -36.37
N LYS A 432 -2.78 -56.42 -36.75
CA LYS A 432 -3.77 -56.52 -37.83
C LYS A 432 -3.14 -56.58 -39.22
N GLU A 433 -2.01 -55.93 -39.44
CA GLU A 433 -1.23 -56.06 -40.69
C GLU A 433 -0.68 -57.48 -40.84
N GLN A 434 -0.23 -58.11 -39.75
CA GLN A 434 0.21 -59.50 -39.73
C GLN A 434 -0.94 -60.48 -40.00
N GLU A 435 -2.12 -60.27 -39.39
CA GLU A 435 -3.33 -61.07 -39.67
C GLU A 435 -3.76 -60.96 -41.15
N LEU A 436 -3.72 -59.74 -41.71
CA LEU A 436 -4.08 -59.50 -43.12
C LEU A 436 -3.10 -60.17 -44.09
N ALA A 437 -1.81 -60.23 -43.75
CA ALA A 437 -0.78 -60.87 -44.57
C ALA A 437 -0.91 -62.41 -44.64
N GLN A 438 -1.58 -63.02 -43.65
CA GLN A 438 -1.74 -64.48 -43.55
C GLN A 438 -3.10 -64.98 -44.07
N GLU A 439 -4.09 -64.11 -44.29
CA GLU A 439 -5.43 -64.52 -44.74
C GLU A 439 -5.54 -64.55 -46.27
N THR A 440 -5.92 -65.71 -46.80
CA THR A 440 -6.01 -65.98 -48.24
C THR A 440 -7.43 -65.88 -48.80
N ARG A 441 -8.46 -65.80 -47.93
CA ARG A 441 -9.87 -65.71 -48.35
C ARG A 441 -10.30 -64.26 -48.63
N PRO A 442 -10.85 -63.95 -49.82
CA PRO A 442 -11.15 -62.58 -50.24
C PRO A 442 -12.20 -61.87 -49.36
N GLU A 443 -13.27 -62.56 -48.95
CA GLU A 443 -14.32 -61.98 -48.10
C GLU A 443 -13.82 -61.61 -46.69
N LYS A 444 -12.91 -62.42 -46.13
CA LYS A 444 -12.31 -62.14 -44.81
C LYS A 444 -11.24 -61.07 -44.89
N ARG A 445 -10.51 -61.02 -46.00
CA ARG A 445 -9.49 -60.00 -46.29
C ARG A 445 -10.11 -58.61 -46.32
N GLN A 446 -11.25 -58.44 -46.99
CA GLN A 446 -11.95 -57.15 -47.05
C GLN A 446 -12.42 -56.67 -45.67
N LYS A 447 -12.93 -57.58 -44.82
CA LYS A 447 -13.28 -57.25 -43.44
C LYS A 447 -12.06 -56.85 -42.58
N LEU A 448 -10.91 -57.51 -42.78
CA LEU A 448 -9.65 -57.15 -42.11
C LEU A 448 -9.08 -55.81 -42.60
N GLU A 449 -9.24 -55.47 -43.88
CA GLU A 449 -8.89 -54.15 -44.43
C GLU A 449 -9.72 -53.03 -43.79
N ASP A 450 -11.02 -53.24 -43.61
CA ASP A 450 -11.90 -52.28 -42.91
C ASP A 450 -11.52 -52.11 -41.42
N GLU A 451 -11.19 -53.21 -40.73
CA GLU A 451 -10.71 -53.17 -39.34
C GLU A 451 -9.36 -52.47 -39.24
N LEU A 452 -8.43 -52.74 -40.15
CA LEU A 452 -7.12 -52.10 -40.23
C LEU A 452 -7.26 -50.59 -40.47
N SER A 453 -8.16 -50.18 -41.37
CA SER A 453 -8.48 -48.77 -41.62
C SER A 453 -8.98 -48.05 -40.34
N ARG A 454 -9.83 -48.71 -39.54
CA ARG A 454 -10.29 -48.17 -38.25
C ARG A 454 -9.16 -48.06 -37.22
N LYS A 455 -8.24 -49.05 -37.18
CA LYS A 455 -7.08 -49.04 -36.28
C LYS A 455 -6.06 -47.97 -36.65
N ARG A 456 -5.78 -47.76 -37.94
CA ARG A 456 -4.95 -46.65 -38.44
C ARG A 456 -5.52 -45.28 -38.07
N LYS A 457 -6.83 -45.07 -38.24
CA LYS A 457 -7.50 -43.84 -37.74
C LYS A 457 -7.36 -43.63 -36.23
N THR A 458 -7.31 -44.72 -35.46
CA THR A 458 -7.12 -44.65 -34.00
C THR A 458 -5.68 -44.28 -33.65
N GLN A 459 -4.69 -44.83 -34.37
CA GLN A 459 -3.28 -44.46 -34.26
C GLN A 459 -3.04 -42.98 -34.61
N GLU A 460 -3.62 -42.50 -35.70
CA GLU A 460 -3.52 -41.08 -36.11
C GLU A 460 -4.06 -40.14 -35.04
N ARG A 461 -5.21 -40.47 -34.43
CA ARG A 461 -5.79 -39.69 -33.31
C ARG A 461 -4.89 -39.70 -32.07
N ALA A 462 -4.30 -40.85 -31.74
CA ALA A 462 -3.37 -40.97 -30.62
C ALA A 462 -2.10 -40.13 -30.87
N ASN A 463 -1.58 -40.14 -32.09
CA ASN A 463 -0.41 -39.35 -32.48
C ASN A 463 -0.71 -37.83 -32.43
N SER A 464 -1.86 -37.41 -32.99
CA SER A 464 -2.31 -36.02 -32.92
C SER A 464 -2.47 -35.52 -31.48
N THR A 465 -2.97 -36.38 -30.58
CA THR A 465 -3.10 -36.07 -29.15
C THR A 465 -1.73 -35.92 -28.49
N LEU A 466 -0.77 -36.79 -28.79
CA LEU A 466 0.60 -36.70 -28.28
C LEU A 466 1.29 -35.41 -28.75
N GLU A 467 1.18 -35.07 -30.03
CA GLU A 467 1.75 -33.84 -30.58
C GLU A 467 1.13 -32.60 -29.95
N LYS A 468 -0.19 -32.59 -29.73
CA LYS A 468 -0.86 -31.51 -28.98
C LYS A 468 -0.30 -31.37 -27.56
N GLN A 469 -0.08 -32.48 -26.84
CA GLN A 469 0.50 -32.44 -25.50
C GLN A 469 1.96 -31.95 -25.49
N LYS A 470 2.77 -32.31 -26.50
CA LYS A 470 4.14 -31.78 -26.65
C LYS A 470 4.16 -30.28 -26.91
N ILE A 471 3.27 -29.78 -27.75
CA ILE A 471 3.12 -28.34 -28.03
C ILE A 471 2.71 -27.60 -26.75
N GLU A 472 1.71 -28.10 -26.03
CA GLU A 472 1.29 -27.52 -24.75
C GLU A 472 2.44 -27.48 -23.72
N ARG A 473 3.32 -28.51 -23.69
CA ARG A 473 4.52 -28.51 -22.83
C ARG A 473 5.49 -27.41 -23.21
N ALA A 474 5.79 -27.29 -24.50
CA ALA A 474 6.74 -26.30 -25.00
C ALA A 474 6.26 -24.86 -24.75
N VAL A 475 4.94 -24.64 -24.70
CA VAL A 475 4.33 -23.36 -24.29
C VAL A 475 4.52 -23.12 -22.79
N VAL A 476 4.28 -24.13 -21.95
CA VAL A 476 4.48 -24.04 -20.50
C VAL A 476 5.95 -23.81 -20.15
N GLU A 477 6.87 -24.55 -20.76
CA GLU A 477 8.31 -24.39 -20.53
C GLU A 477 8.80 -23.01 -20.97
N ARG A 478 8.33 -22.49 -22.11
CA ARG A 478 8.63 -21.10 -22.51
C ARG A 478 8.12 -20.09 -21.50
N GLY A 479 6.86 -20.22 -21.05
CA GLY A 479 6.30 -19.33 -20.04
C GLY A 479 7.04 -19.38 -18.69
N ILE A 480 7.61 -20.53 -18.32
CA ILE A 480 8.45 -20.67 -17.12
C ILE A 480 9.84 -20.04 -17.33
N TRP A 481 10.46 -20.28 -18.49
CA TRP A 481 11.80 -19.75 -18.81
C TRP A 481 11.81 -18.22 -18.91
N GLU A 482 10.82 -17.65 -19.59
CA GLU A 482 10.59 -16.20 -19.69
C GLU A 482 10.28 -15.60 -18.31
N GLY A 483 9.62 -16.37 -17.42
CA GLY A 483 9.39 -15.97 -16.03
C GLY A 483 10.62 -16.06 -15.10
N GLN A 484 11.67 -16.81 -15.47
CA GLN A 484 12.87 -17.03 -14.64
C GLN A 484 14.11 -16.23 -15.06
N THR A 485 14.24 -15.88 -16.34
CA THR A 485 15.39 -15.09 -16.83
C THR A 485 15.33 -13.61 -16.46
N ILE A 486 14.25 -13.16 -15.83
CA ILE A 486 13.99 -11.77 -15.47
C ILE A 486 13.73 -11.59 -13.94
N GLY A 487 14.27 -12.50 -13.12
CA GLY A 487 14.09 -12.56 -11.67
C GLY A 487 15.17 -11.90 -10.82
#